data_AF-T0RXF3-F1
#
_entry.id   AF-T0RXF3-F1
#
_cell.length_a   1.000
_cell.length_b   1.000
_cell.length_c   1.000
_cell.angle_alpha   90.00
_cell.angle_beta   90.00
_cell.angle_gamma   90.00
#
_symmetry.space_group_name_H-M   'P 1'
#
loop_
_entity.id
_entity.type
_entity.pdbx_description
1 polymer ?
#
loop_
_entity_poly.entity_id
_entity_poly.type
_entity_poly.pdbx_seq_one_letter_code
_entity_poly.pdbx_strand_id
1 'polypeptide(L)'
;MAAPSSPSSDGTDPPLLPSMPSFSQLPVTTYVRCLHLHAAFRKAFASPPVHLLQDAAATERLGASLQELITCGRSDEAHSPSSSAMILLPSIRLFLQIVLAQDLLTFAKAPTVSMDVLLSVGSFHRVLLHTTQSIDAVLSVVAAYLESISYAPAFTGTLVTPLEELQAQLKLHLALWTEEWVALITRAAKHICDRQGIPATPSAADRMALRTSPYAQELLHVILQPLGTFLVSEPNIASRTYLLHLVSRHTFEAWIEELASITKVSEAGSVQLRKDVETVKLWCGDVDSRHREVHGYSRLQNTSTLQRLDRTVAAWRQTEMRKRRSSFDMVMDSSLITTSRHLADRMTMNNK
;
A
#
# COMPACT_ATOMS: atom_id res chain seq x y z
N MET A 1 73.10 27.82 43.24
CA MET A 1 71.70 28.25 43.44
C MET A 1 70.81 27.28 42.71
N ALA A 2 70.15 26.39 43.44
CA ALA A 2 69.23 25.40 42.90
C ALA A 2 67.83 26.01 42.77
N ALA A 3 67.17 25.77 41.64
CA ALA A 3 65.77 26.14 41.44
C ALA A 3 64.85 25.24 42.28
N PRO A 4 63.72 25.76 42.81
CA PRO A 4 62.85 25.02 43.70
C PRO A 4 62.09 23.90 42.95
N SER A 5 62.05 22.73 43.57
CA SER A 5 61.28 21.56 43.16
C SER A 5 59.77 21.83 43.28
N SER A 6 59.03 21.62 42.19
CA SER A 6 57.58 21.63 42.14
C SER A 6 56.97 20.61 43.12
N PRO A 7 55.81 20.89 43.74
CA PRO A 7 55.19 19.98 44.70
C PRO A 7 54.68 18.73 43.98
N SER A 8 55.01 17.55 44.51
CA SER A 8 54.42 16.27 44.14
C SER A 8 52.94 16.27 44.49
N SER A 9 52.07 16.23 43.49
CA SER A 9 50.65 15.98 43.72
C SER A 9 50.44 14.49 44.00
N ASP A 10 50.31 14.12 45.27
CA ASP A 10 49.70 12.85 45.70
C ASP A 10 48.18 12.89 45.45
N GLY A 11 47.80 13.11 44.20
CA GLY A 11 46.44 12.88 43.72
C GLY A 11 46.39 11.50 43.09
N THR A 12 45.47 10.65 43.53
CA THR A 12 45.12 9.43 42.81
C THR A 12 44.91 9.78 41.33
N ASP A 13 45.65 9.11 40.44
CA ASP A 13 45.45 9.26 39.01
C ASP A 13 43.94 9.17 38.71
N PRO A 14 43.38 10.06 37.86
CA PRO A 14 41.99 9.95 37.47
C PRO A 14 41.77 8.54 36.92
N PRO A 15 40.63 7.88 37.25
CA PRO A 15 40.38 6.54 36.77
C PRO A 15 40.59 6.54 35.26
N LEU A 16 41.53 5.71 34.78
CA LEU A 16 41.81 5.53 33.37
C LEU A 16 40.47 5.32 32.67
N LEU A 17 40.03 6.32 31.90
CA LEU A 17 38.89 6.14 31.01
C LEU A 17 39.21 4.88 30.20
N PRO A 18 38.33 3.85 30.21
CA PRO A 18 38.57 2.68 29.39
C PRO A 18 38.82 3.17 27.96
N SER A 19 39.94 2.72 27.39
CA SER A 19 40.38 3.10 26.05
C SER A 19 39.17 3.17 25.13
N MET A 20 38.96 4.32 24.48
CA MET A 20 37.91 4.52 23.48
C MET A 20 37.77 3.24 22.67
N PRO A 21 36.57 2.64 22.57
CA PRO A 21 36.42 1.39 21.86
C PRO A 21 36.93 1.65 20.45
N SER A 22 38.07 1.07 20.12
CA SER A 22 38.56 1.07 18.75
C SER A 22 37.44 0.42 17.96
N PHE A 23 36.84 1.17 17.03
CA PHE A 23 35.92 0.59 16.07
C PHE A 23 36.54 -0.73 15.59
N SER A 24 35.79 -1.83 15.69
CA SER A 24 36.19 -3.09 15.08
C SER A 24 36.73 -2.77 13.68
N GLN A 25 37.97 -3.21 13.40
CA GLN A 25 38.62 -2.88 12.13
C GLN A 25 37.64 -3.25 11.00
N LEU A 26 37.16 -2.22 10.30
CA LEU A 26 36.20 -2.41 9.21
C LEU A 26 36.84 -3.37 8.21
N PRO A 27 36.14 -4.43 7.76
CA PRO A 27 36.67 -5.32 6.74
C PRO A 27 37.00 -4.52 5.49
N VAL A 28 38.29 -4.30 5.22
CA VAL A 28 38.77 -3.31 4.23
C VAL A 28 38.18 -3.59 2.85
N THR A 29 38.09 -4.85 2.45
CA THR A 29 37.52 -5.29 1.17
C THR A 29 36.04 -4.94 1.06
N THR A 30 35.24 -5.24 2.09
CA THR A 30 33.81 -4.91 2.16
C THR A 30 33.60 -3.41 2.16
N TYR A 31 34.36 -2.67 2.97
CA TYR A 31 34.28 -1.22 3.06
C TYR A 31 34.59 -0.56 1.72
N VAL A 32 35.70 -0.94 1.08
CA VAL A 32 36.09 -0.42 -0.24
C VAL A 32 35.01 -0.74 -1.28
N ARG A 33 34.46 -1.96 -1.30
CA ARG A 33 33.37 -2.30 -2.22
C ARG A 33 32.12 -1.45 -1.97
N CYS A 34 31.72 -1.25 -0.71
CA CYS A 34 30.59 -0.40 -0.37
C CYS A 34 30.82 1.07 -0.75
N LEU A 35 32.05 1.58 -0.64
CA LEU A 35 32.40 2.92 -1.12
C LEU A 35 32.26 3.04 -2.64
N HIS A 36 32.68 2.03 -3.41
CA HIS A 36 32.50 2.04 -4.86
C HIS A 36 31.01 2.00 -5.23
N LEU A 37 30.21 1.16 -4.56
CA LEU A 37 28.77 1.10 -4.76
C LEU A 37 28.10 2.42 -4.36
N HIS A 38 28.49 3.03 -3.25
CA HIS A 38 27.99 4.34 -2.81
C HIS A 38 28.33 5.44 -3.81
N ALA A 39 29.55 5.46 -4.35
CA ALA A 39 29.96 6.43 -5.35
C ALA A 39 29.17 6.27 -6.66
N ALA A 40 28.93 5.02 -7.10
CA ALA A 40 28.10 4.73 -8.26
C ALA A 40 26.64 5.16 -8.02
N PHE A 41 26.10 4.85 -6.85
CA PHE A 41 24.77 5.27 -6.40
C PHE A 41 24.66 6.80 -6.42
N ARG A 42 25.59 7.52 -5.78
CA ARG A 42 25.62 8.98 -5.80
C ARG A 42 25.70 9.53 -7.23
N LYS A 43 26.55 8.97 -8.10
CA LYS A 43 26.70 9.42 -9.49
C LYS A 43 25.41 9.24 -10.29
N ALA A 44 24.71 8.13 -10.09
CA ALA A 44 23.44 7.84 -10.77
C ALA A 44 22.32 8.82 -10.37
N PHE A 45 22.38 9.39 -9.16
CA PHE A 45 21.31 10.23 -8.60
C PHE A 45 21.76 11.68 -8.28
N ALA A 46 22.89 12.13 -8.81
CA ALA A 46 23.42 13.50 -8.63
C ALA A 46 22.89 14.51 -9.68
N SER A 47 22.20 14.06 -10.73
CA SER A 47 21.57 14.90 -11.76
C SER A 47 20.25 15.52 -11.27
N PRO A 48 19.72 16.62 -11.87
CA PRO A 48 18.52 17.34 -11.38
C PRO A 48 17.34 16.37 -11.16
N PRO A 49 16.37 16.71 -10.27
CA PRO A 49 15.53 15.74 -9.57
C PRO A 49 15.11 14.64 -10.52
N VAL A 50 15.80 13.51 -10.40
CA VAL A 50 15.65 12.40 -11.34
C VAL A 50 14.17 12.09 -11.37
N HIS A 51 13.61 12.04 -12.58
CA HIS A 51 12.22 11.68 -12.82
C HIS A 51 11.99 10.19 -12.52
N LEU A 52 12.37 9.73 -11.32
CA LEU A 52 12.16 8.36 -10.82
C LEU A 52 10.69 7.97 -10.94
N LEU A 53 9.81 8.96 -10.74
CA LEU A 53 8.37 8.80 -10.83
C LEU A 53 7.80 8.84 -12.27
N GLN A 54 8.64 9.03 -13.28
CA GLN A 54 8.25 8.91 -14.69
C GLN A 54 8.74 7.60 -15.32
N ASP A 55 9.71 6.91 -14.70
CA ASP A 55 10.26 5.65 -15.19
C ASP A 55 10.36 4.63 -14.04
N ALA A 56 9.44 3.67 -14.04
CA ALA A 56 9.44 2.56 -13.09
C ALA A 56 10.75 1.77 -13.12
N ALA A 57 11.42 1.63 -14.27
CA ALA A 57 12.69 0.91 -14.41
C ALA A 57 13.87 1.68 -13.81
N ALA A 58 13.86 3.01 -13.84
CA ALA A 58 14.84 3.83 -13.11
C ALA A 58 14.72 3.62 -11.59
N THR A 59 13.48 3.54 -11.11
CA THR A 59 13.21 3.26 -9.69
C THR A 59 13.60 1.85 -9.28
N GLU A 60 13.34 0.84 -10.11
CA GLU A 60 13.79 -0.54 -9.83
C GLU A 60 15.32 -0.65 -9.82
N ARG A 61 16.02 0.06 -10.72
CA ARG A 61 17.50 0.14 -10.70
C ARG A 61 18.04 0.80 -9.44
N LEU A 62 17.38 1.85 -8.95
CA LEU A 62 17.70 2.48 -7.66
C LEU A 62 17.58 1.45 -6.53
N GLY A 63 16.45 0.74 -6.47
CA GLY A 63 16.22 -0.30 -5.46
C GLY A 63 17.22 -1.43 -5.52
N ALA A 64 17.53 -1.95 -6.72
CA ALA A 64 18.52 -3.01 -6.91
C ALA A 64 19.93 -2.58 -6.46
N SER A 65 20.33 -1.35 -6.79
CA SER A 65 21.63 -0.79 -6.39
C SER A 65 21.75 -0.65 -4.87
N LEU A 66 20.68 -0.16 -4.22
CA LEU A 66 20.63 -0.03 -2.77
C LEU A 66 20.62 -1.40 -2.08
N GLN A 67 19.89 -2.37 -2.62
CA GLN A 67 19.85 -3.73 -2.09
C GLN A 67 21.21 -4.42 -2.20
N GLU A 68 21.93 -4.24 -3.31
CA GLU A 68 23.30 -4.75 -3.45
C GLU A 68 24.21 -4.12 -2.39
N LEU A 69 24.11 -2.81 -2.19
CA LEU A 69 24.88 -2.09 -1.18
C LEU A 69 24.59 -2.61 0.23
N ILE A 70 23.31 -2.79 0.59
CA ILE A 70 22.89 -3.35 1.88
C ILE A 70 23.42 -4.76 2.06
N THR A 71 23.25 -5.62 1.05
CA THR A 71 23.73 -7.01 1.08
C THR A 71 25.24 -7.07 1.26
N CYS A 72 25.98 -6.22 0.55
CA CYS A 72 27.44 -6.12 0.68
C CYS A 72 27.83 -5.62 2.08
N GLY A 73 27.20 -4.56 2.58
CA GLY A 73 27.50 -3.98 3.89
C GLY A 73 27.21 -4.93 5.05
N ARG A 74 26.27 -5.86 4.87
CA ARG A 74 25.91 -6.91 5.85
C ARG A 74 26.75 -8.19 5.74
N SER A 75 27.72 -8.26 4.82
CA SER A 75 28.50 -9.49 4.57
C SER A 75 29.27 -10.02 5.78
N ASP A 76 29.60 -9.16 6.75
CA ASP A 76 30.29 -9.53 8.00
C ASP A 76 29.46 -9.22 9.26
N GLU A 77 28.14 -9.10 9.10
CA GLU A 77 27.21 -8.73 10.18
C GLU A 77 27.22 -9.74 11.34
N ALA A 78 27.57 -11.01 11.10
CA ALA A 78 27.66 -12.04 12.13
C ALA A 78 28.85 -11.86 13.09
N HIS A 79 29.98 -11.33 12.62
CA HIS A 79 31.17 -11.12 13.44
C HIS A 79 31.27 -9.69 13.95
N SER A 80 30.79 -8.72 13.17
CA SER A 80 30.82 -7.31 13.51
C SER A 80 29.51 -6.58 13.11
N PRO A 81 28.43 -6.75 13.90
CA PRO A 81 27.14 -6.11 13.65
C PRO A 81 27.22 -4.59 13.53
N SER A 82 28.01 -3.94 14.39
CA SER A 82 28.17 -2.48 14.42
C SER A 82 28.88 -1.93 13.18
N SER A 83 29.79 -2.69 12.57
CA SER A 83 30.47 -2.31 11.32
C SER A 83 29.47 -2.19 10.16
N SER A 84 28.48 -3.08 10.08
CA SER A 84 27.47 -3.06 9.03
C SER A 84 26.68 -1.74 9.07
N ALA A 85 26.23 -1.33 10.25
CA ALA A 85 25.53 -0.05 10.43
C ALA A 85 26.42 1.16 10.08
N MET A 86 27.70 1.15 10.49
CA MET A 86 28.64 2.24 10.16
C MET A 86 28.85 2.40 8.65
N ILE A 87 29.01 1.28 7.94
CA ILE A 87 29.26 1.28 6.49
C ILE A 87 28.02 1.75 5.71
N LEU A 88 26.83 1.36 6.17
CA LEU A 88 25.57 1.63 5.47
C LEU A 88 25.01 3.04 5.71
N LEU A 89 25.32 3.64 6.87
CA LEU A 89 24.75 4.92 7.30
C LEU A 89 24.80 6.04 6.23
N PRO A 90 25.93 6.29 5.54
CA PRO A 90 25.99 7.35 4.52
C PRO A 90 25.08 7.08 3.32
N SER A 91 24.93 5.82 2.91
CA SER A 91 24.10 5.43 1.77
C SER A 91 22.61 5.53 2.09
N ILE A 92 22.22 5.13 3.31
CA ILE A 92 20.83 5.27 3.79
C ILE A 92 20.45 6.74 3.87
N ARG A 93 21.36 7.58 4.38
CA ARG A 93 21.16 9.04 4.43
C ARG A 93 20.98 9.64 3.02
N LEU A 94 21.79 9.21 2.06
CA LEU A 94 21.65 9.65 0.66
C LEU A 94 20.32 9.16 0.05
N PHE A 95 19.90 7.93 0.33
CA PHE A 95 18.60 7.43 -0.12
C PHE A 95 17.45 8.27 0.44
N LEU A 96 17.47 8.61 1.74
CA LEU A 96 16.48 9.52 2.31
C LEU A 96 16.47 10.89 1.59
N GLN A 97 17.63 11.44 1.23
CA GLN A 97 17.69 12.70 0.47
C GLN A 97 17.03 12.56 -0.92
N ILE A 98 17.17 11.40 -1.56
CA ILE A 98 16.47 11.09 -2.81
C ILE A 98 14.96 11.06 -2.58
N VAL A 99 14.49 10.40 -1.50
CA VAL A 99 13.07 10.36 -1.13
C VAL A 99 12.52 11.77 -0.92
N LEU A 100 13.19 12.58 -0.10
CA LEU A 100 12.80 13.97 0.16
C LEU A 100 12.74 14.82 -1.12
N ALA A 101 13.62 14.57 -2.09
CA ALA A 101 13.56 15.24 -3.38
C ALA A 101 12.34 14.82 -4.21
N GLN A 102 11.89 13.57 -4.09
CA GLN A 102 10.67 13.09 -4.76
C GLN A 102 9.40 13.63 -4.09
N ASP A 103 9.39 13.84 -2.77
CA ASP A 103 8.23 14.39 -2.04
C ASP A 103 7.81 15.79 -2.53
N LEU A 104 8.75 16.55 -3.09
CA LEU A 104 8.48 17.85 -3.68
C LEU A 104 7.66 17.77 -4.99
N LEU A 105 7.53 16.58 -5.58
CA LEU A 105 6.75 16.34 -6.78
C LEU A 105 5.28 16.09 -6.42
N THR A 106 4.41 17.04 -6.75
CA THR A 106 2.98 16.95 -6.43
C THR A 106 2.17 16.41 -7.61
N PHE A 107 1.47 15.28 -7.45
CA PHE A 107 0.54 14.77 -8.48
C PHE A 107 -0.88 15.34 -8.36
N ALA A 108 -1.17 16.14 -7.34
CA ALA A 108 -2.49 16.74 -7.12
C ALA A 108 -3.00 17.59 -8.30
N LYS A 109 -2.11 18.07 -9.18
CA LYS A 109 -2.45 18.90 -10.34
C LYS A 109 -2.56 18.13 -11.66
N ALA A 110 -2.25 16.83 -11.69
CA ALA A 110 -2.35 16.04 -12.91
C ALA A 110 -3.83 15.76 -13.24
N PRO A 111 -4.34 16.22 -14.40
CA PRO A 111 -5.75 16.08 -14.77
C PRO A 111 -6.16 14.62 -15.02
N THR A 112 -5.21 13.77 -15.41
CA THR A 112 -5.43 12.35 -15.68
C THR A 112 -4.30 11.52 -15.08
N VAL A 113 -4.65 10.45 -14.39
CA VAL A 113 -3.68 9.48 -13.86
C VAL A 113 -3.55 8.32 -14.83
N SER A 114 -2.39 8.17 -15.47
CA SER A 114 -2.12 7.05 -16.37
C SER A 114 -1.67 5.80 -15.60
N MET A 115 -1.76 4.64 -16.25
CA MET A 115 -1.23 3.37 -15.74
C MET A 115 0.27 3.48 -15.40
N ASP A 116 1.05 4.14 -16.25
CA ASP A 116 2.50 4.28 -16.05
C ASP A 116 2.81 5.06 -14.78
N VAL A 117 2.03 6.10 -14.46
CA VAL A 117 2.17 6.84 -13.20
C VAL A 117 1.85 5.95 -12.00
N LEU A 118 0.77 5.17 -12.06
CA LEU A 118 0.41 4.23 -10.98
C LEU A 118 1.51 3.20 -10.73
N LEU A 119 2.10 2.65 -11.79
CA LEU A 119 3.19 1.68 -11.71
C LEU A 119 4.50 2.33 -11.24
N SER A 120 4.81 3.54 -11.69
CA SER A 120 6.03 4.24 -11.28
C SER A 120 6.00 4.60 -9.79
N VAL A 121 4.87 5.12 -9.29
CA VAL A 121 4.68 5.40 -7.86
C VAL A 121 4.66 4.10 -7.05
N GLY A 122 3.99 3.05 -7.55
CA GLY A 122 4.01 1.72 -6.92
C GLY A 122 5.43 1.13 -6.84
N SER A 123 6.25 1.32 -7.87
CA SER A 123 7.66 0.90 -7.88
C SER A 123 8.46 1.64 -6.81
N PHE A 124 8.26 2.95 -6.69
CA PHE A 124 8.93 3.77 -5.70
C PHE A 124 8.54 3.39 -4.27
N HIS A 125 7.24 3.23 -4.03
CA HIS A 125 6.69 2.74 -2.77
C HIS A 125 7.32 1.40 -2.36
N ARG A 126 7.40 0.44 -3.29
CA ARG A 126 7.98 -0.88 -3.05
C ARG A 126 9.48 -0.80 -2.71
N VAL A 127 10.26 0.03 -3.41
CA VAL A 127 11.68 0.23 -3.07
C VAL A 127 11.83 0.78 -1.66
N LEU A 128 11.00 1.74 -1.28
CA LEU A 128 10.99 2.32 0.07
C LEU A 128 10.59 1.27 1.12
N LEU A 129 9.58 0.45 0.84
CA LEU A 129 9.15 -0.66 1.70
C LEU A 129 10.29 -1.66 1.94
N HIS A 130 10.94 -2.15 0.88
CA HIS A 130 12.07 -3.09 0.99
C HIS A 130 13.25 -2.49 1.75
N THR A 131 13.53 -1.22 1.51
CA THR A 131 14.60 -0.51 2.20
C THR A 131 14.32 -0.42 3.70
N THR A 132 13.10 0.00 4.09
CA THR A 132 12.72 0.07 5.50
C THR A 132 12.77 -1.30 6.18
N GLN A 133 12.28 -2.37 5.53
CA GLN A 133 12.39 -3.74 6.07
C GLN A 133 13.85 -4.19 6.24
N SER A 134 14.71 -3.84 5.28
CA SER A 134 16.12 -4.16 5.35
C SER A 134 16.85 -3.43 6.47
N ILE A 135 16.50 -2.17 6.72
CA ILE A 135 17.07 -1.38 7.83
C ILE A 135 16.58 -1.91 9.19
N ASP A 136 15.29 -2.28 9.30
CA ASP A 136 14.78 -2.93 10.52
C ASP A 136 15.53 -4.23 10.82
N ALA A 137 15.86 -5.02 9.79
CA ALA A 137 16.65 -6.23 9.96
C ALA A 137 18.08 -5.92 10.46
N VAL A 138 18.73 -4.88 9.93
CA VAL A 138 20.06 -4.44 10.40
C VAL A 138 19.99 -3.97 11.86
N LEU A 139 19.02 -3.10 12.18
CA LEU A 139 18.82 -2.59 13.54
C LEU A 139 18.55 -3.71 14.55
N SER A 140 17.76 -4.72 14.17
CA SER A 140 17.49 -5.87 15.03
C SER A 140 18.76 -6.63 15.41
N VAL A 141 19.68 -6.86 14.47
CA VAL A 141 20.93 -7.57 14.74
C VAL A 141 21.86 -6.73 15.61
N VAL A 142 21.94 -5.42 15.34
CA VAL A 142 22.74 -4.49 16.15
C VAL A 142 22.19 -4.41 17.58
N ALA A 143 20.88 -4.30 17.77
CA ALA A 143 20.25 -4.26 19.09
C ALA A 143 20.56 -5.51 19.92
N ALA A 144 20.40 -6.71 19.33
CA ALA A 144 20.73 -7.98 19.98
C ALA A 144 22.22 -8.07 20.35
N TYR A 145 23.10 -7.55 19.51
CA TYR A 145 24.53 -7.47 19.83
C TYR A 145 24.83 -6.53 20.99
N LEU A 146 24.19 -5.35 21.03
CA LEU A 146 24.38 -4.38 22.10
C LEU A 146 23.92 -4.88 23.47
N GLU A 147 22.88 -5.72 23.52
CA GLU A 147 22.47 -6.39 24.76
C GLU A 147 23.58 -7.27 25.37
N SER A 148 24.53 -7.73 24.55
CA SER A 148 25.61 -8.65 24.97
C SER A 148 26.91 -7.96 25.42
N ILE A 149 27.02 -6.62 25.30
CA ILE A 149 28.26 -5.89 25.57
C ILE A 149 28.13 -4.80 26.64
N SER A 150 29.17 -4.66 27.47
CA SER A 150 29.18 -3.75 28.64
C SER A 150 29.21 -2.25 28.28
N TYR A 151 29.61 -1.89 27.05
CA TYR A 151 29.73 -0.49 26.59
C TYR A 151 28.60 -0.06 25.65
N ALA A 152 27.47 -0.77 25.67
CA ALA A 152 26.29 -0.49 24.84
C ALA A 152 25.89 1.00 24.79
N PRO A 153 25.85 1.77 25.89
CA PRO A 153 25.35 3.15 25.87
C PRO A 153 26.12 4.10 24.93
N ALA A 154 27.44 3.89 24.78
CA ALA A 154 28.27 4.72 23.91
C ALA A 154 28.00 4.45 22.41
N PHE A 155 27.70 3.19 22.07
CA PHE A 155 27.33 2.79 20.71
C PHE A 155 25.87 3.15 20.38
N THR A 156 24.98 3.12 21.37
CA THR A 156 23.58 3.51 21.18
C THR A 156 23.48 4.94 20.65
N GLY A 157 24.11 5.91 21.30
CA GLY A 157 23.99 7.32 20.91
C GLY A 157 24.70 7.72 19.61
N THR A 158 25.73 6.99 19.20
CA THR A 158 26.57 7.36 18.04
C THR A 158 26.24 6.62 16.75
N LEU A 159 25.64 5.43 16.86
CA LEU A 159 25.40 4.53 15.73
C LEU A 159 23.90 4.18 15.60
N VAL A 160 23.29 3.74 16.71
CA VAL A 160 21.92 3.21 16.69
C VAL A 160 20.93 4.34 16.54
N THR A 161 21.03 5.39 17.37
CA THR A 161 20.10 6.52 17.32
C THR A 161 20.05 7.19 15.95
N PRO A 162 21.17 7.51 15.26
CA PRO A 162 21.10 8.05 13.90
C PRO A 162 20.42 7.12 12.89
N LEU A 163 20.61 5.80 13.01
CA LEU A 163 20.00 4.83 12.10
C LEU A 163 18.50 4.63 12.40
N GLU A 164 18.10 4.65 13.68
CA GLU A 164 16.71 4.65 14.12
C GLU A 164 15.98 5.92 13.67
N GLU A 165 16.62 7.09 13.75
CA GLU A 165 16.09 8.36 13.26
C GLU A 165 15.84 8.33 11.75
N LEU A 166 16.84 7.88 10.97
CA LEU A 166 16.69 7.70 9.52
C LEU A 166 15.58 6.71 9.20
N GLN A 167 15.49 5.61 9.96
CA GLN A 167 14.46 4.61 9.78
C GLN A 167 13.06 5.16 10.09
N ALA A 168 12.91 5.94 11.16
CA ALA A 168 11.65 6.59 11.49
C ALA A 168 11.21 7.57 10.39
N GLN A 169 12.16 8.34 9.83
CA GLN A 169 11.89 9.24 8.70
C GLN A 169 11.47 8.45 7.45
N LEU A 170 12.20 7.39 7.08
CA LEU A 170 11.84 6.56 5.92
C LEU A 170 10.47 5.89 6.10
N LYS A 171 10.12 5.44 7.31
CA LYS A 171 8.78 4.91 7.62
C LYS A 171 7.68 5.97 7.51
N LEU A 172 7.95 7.21 7.93
CA LEU A 172 7.02 8.32 7.73
C LEU A 172 6.79 8.57 6.23
N HIS A 173 7.87 8.65 5.44
CA HIS A 173 7.75 8.83 4.00
C HIS A 173 7.05 7.64 3.33
N LEU A 174 7.27 6.41 3.81
CA LEU A 174 6.54 5.24 3.33
C LEU A 174 5.04 5.39 3.54
N ALA A 175 4.61 5.90 4.69
CA ALA A 175 3.20 6.18 4.95
C ALA A 175 2.66 7.25 3.99
N LEU A 176 3.38 8.36 3.80
CA LEU A 176 2.99 9.43 2.87
C LEU A 176 2.86 8.92 1.43
N TRP A 177 3.82 8.14 0.95
CA TRP A 177 3.77 7.53 -0.38
C TRP A 177 2.68 6.47 -0.51
N THR A 178 2.32 5.80 0.58
CA THR A 178 1.16 4.89 0.60
C THR A 178 -0.13 5.67 0.38
N GLU A 179 -0.30 6.80 1.08
CA GLU A 179 -1.46 7.67 0.93
C GLU A 179 -1.55 8.29 -0.47
N GLU A 180 -0.43 8.79 -1.01
CA GLU A 180 -0.39 9.37 -2.35
C GLU A 180 -0.73 8.32 -3.41
N TRP A 181 -0.19 7.10 -3.30
CA TRP A 181 -0.49 6.03 -4.24
C TRP A 181 -1.97 5.62 -4.20
N VAL A 182 -2.54 5.52 -2.99
CA VAL A 182 -3.96 5.28 -2.78
C VAL A 182 -4.81 6.39 -3.40
N ALA A 183 -4.46 7.66 -3.18
CA ALA A 183 -5.17 8.79 -3.74
C ALA A 183 -5.15 8.78 -5.28
N LEU A 184 -4.03 8.39 -5.88
CA LEU A 184 -3.89 8.22 -7.32
C LEU A 184 -4.76 7.07 -7.86
N ILE A 185 -4.78 5.91 -7.18
CA ILE A 185 -5.64 4.77 -7.54
C ILE A 185 -7.12 5.18 -7.50
N THR A 186 -7.55 5.83 -6.42
CA THR A 186 -8.92 6.31 -6.28
C THR A 186 -9.27 7.32 -7.37
N ARG A 187 -8.39 8.29 -7.65
CA ARG A 187 -8.62 9.29 -8.71
C ARG A 187 -8.70 8.64 -10.10
N ALA A 188 -7.82 7.68 -10.39
CA ALA A 188 -7.85 6.93 -11.65
C ALA A 188 -9.17 6.17 -11.80
N ALA A 189 -9.62 5.48 -10.75
CA ALA A 189 -10.86 4.71 -10.76
C ALA A 189 -12.08 5.60 -10.98
N LYS A 190 -12.18 6.73 -10.28
CA LYS A 190 -13.26 7.71 -10.46
C LYS A 190 -13.27 8.28 -11.87
N HIS A 191 -12.11 8.72 -12.36
CA HIS A 191 -11.99 9.24 -13.72
C HIS A 191 -12.42 8.22 -14.80
N ILE A 192 -12.11 6.93 -14.62
CA ILE A 192 -12.59 5.87 -15.54
C ILE A 192 -14.11 5.78 -15.52
N CYS A 193 -14.72 5.76 -14.33
CA CYS A 193 -16.18 5.74 -14.16
C CYS A 193 -16.84 6.98 -14.79
N ASP A 194 -16.31 8.17 -14.54
CA ASP A 194 -16.80 9.44 -15.06
C ASP A 194 -16.74 9.49 -16.59
N ARG A 195 -15.60 9.08 -17.15
CA ARG A 195 -15.32 9.16 -18.59
C ARG A 195 -16.14 8.17 -19.40
N GLN A 196 -16.25 6.93 -18.94
CA GLN A 196 -16.95 5.87 -19.65
C GLN A 196 -18.46 5.88 -19.36
N GLY A 197 -18.86 6.44 -18.22
CA GLY A 197 -20.23 6.39 -17.71
C GLY A 197 -20.59 5.01 -17.19
N ILE A 198 -21.28 4.99 -16.05
CA ILE A 198 -21.86 3.74 -15.52
C ILE A 198 -23.23 3.53 -16.19
N PRO A 199 -23.50 2.38 -16.81
CA PRO A 199 -24.71 2.13 -17.59
C PRO A 199 -25.93 1.96 -16.69
N ALA A 200 -26.50 3.09 -16.26
CA ALA A 200 -27.74 3.14 -15.50
C ALA A 200 -28.96 2.68 -16.33
N THR A 201 -28.91 2.89 -17.65
CA THR A 201 -29.94 2.51 -18.62
C THR A 201 -29.28 1.97 -19.91
N PRO A 202 -28.75 0.73 -19.91
CA PRO A 202 -28.09 0.19 -21.10
C PRO A 202 -29.05 0.15 -22.29
N SER A 203 -28.54 0.47 -23.49
CA SER A 203 -29.29 0.31 -24.75
C SER A 203 -29.73 -1.15 -24.90
N ALA A 204 -30.89 -1.39 -25.50
CA ALA A 204 -31.59 -2.68 -25.56
C ALA A 204 -30.85 -3.88 -26.23
N ALA A 205 -29.54 -3.80 -26.46
CA ALA A 205 -28.75 -4.82 -27.12
C ALA A 205 -28.61 -6.09 -26.27
N ASP A 206 -29.06 -7.20 -26.87
CA ASP A 206 -28.79 -8.60 -26.59
C ASP A 206 -28.72 -9.05 -25.12
N ARG A 207 -29.91 -9.26 -24.54
CA ARG A 207 -30.13 -10.00 -23.28
C ARG A 207 -29.44 -11.39 -23.23
N MET A 208 -29.04 -11.94 -24.37
CA MET A 208 -28.47 -13.28 -24.50
C MET A 208 -26.93 -13.34 -24.36
N ALA A 209 -26.22 -12.19 -24.41
CA ALA A 209 -24.77 -12.15 -24.27
C ALA A 209 -24.29 -10.85 -23.59
N LEU A 210 -24.71 -10.64 -22.32
CA LEU A 210 -24.25 -9.53 -21.49
C LEU A 210 -22.72 -9.56 -21.35
N ARG A 211 -22.04 -8.67 -22.06
CA ARG A 211 -20.60 -8.43 -21.94
C ARG A 211 -20.34 -7.49 -20.77
N THR A 212 -19.14 -7.54 -20.20
CA THR A 212 -18.69 -6.59 -19.19
C THR A 212 -18.72 -5.16 -19.76
N SER A 213 -19.20 -4.20 -18.97
CA SER A 213 -19.30 -2.80 -19.36
C SER A 213 -17.92 -2.19 -19.63
N PRO A 214 -17.80 -1.20 -20.53
CA PRO A 214 -16.53 -0.56 -20.85
C PRO A 214 -15.80 -0.01 -19.63
N TYR A 215 -16.50 0.66 -18.71
CA TYR A 215 -15.89 1.21 -17.49
C TYR A 215 -15.33 0.11 -16.57
N ALA A 216 -16.07 -1.00 -16.38
CA ALA A 216 -15.65 -2.10 -15.52
C ALA A 216 -14.48 -2.87 -16.13
N GLN A 217 -14.50 -3.04 -17.46
CA GLN A 217 -13.39 -3.59 -18.22
C GLN A 217 -12.14 -2.70 -18.12
N GLU A 218 -12.31 -1.37 -18.15
CA GLU A 218 -11.20 -0.45 -18.02
C GLU A 218 -10.63 -0.39 -16.60
N LEU A 219 -11.47 -0.40 -15.55
CA LEU A 219 -11.02 -0.55 -14.15
C LEU A 219 -10.16 -1.81 -13.98
N LEU A 220 -10.57 -2.90 -14.64
CA LEU A 220 -9.84 -4.16 -14.62
C LEU A 220 -8.49 -4.05 -15.35
N HIS A 221 -8.46 -3.54 -16.59
CA HIS A 221 -7.25 -3.55 -17.42
C HIS A 221 -6.27 -2.41 -17.14
N VAL A 222 -6.72 -1.27 -16.60
CA VAL A 222 -5.86 -0.10 -16.35
C VAL A 222 -5.34 -0.09 -14.91
N ILE A 223 -6.12 -0.60 -13.95
CA ILE A 223 -5.77 -0.53 -12.52
C ILE A 223 -5.51 -1.93 -11.96
N LEU A 224 -6.53 -2.78 -11.88
CA LEU A 224 -6.46 -4.03 -11.10
C LEU A 224 -5.45 -5.02 -11.69
N GLN A 225 -5.49 -5.29 -12.99
CA GLN A 225 -4.60 -6.27 -13.63
C GLN A 225 -3.14 -5.82 -13.67
N PRO A 226 -2.79 -4.58 -14.08
CA PRO A 226 -1.40 -4.13 -14.09
C PRO A 226 -0.81 -4.10 -12.69
N LEU A 227 -1.51 -3.49 -11.73
CA LEU A 227 -1.03 -3.40 -10.34
C LEU A 227 -1.02 -4.78 -9.67
N GLY A 228 -2.00 -5.63 -9.95
CA GLY A 228 -2.01 -7.01 -9.47
C GLY A 228 -0.82 -7.82 -9.99
N THR A 229 -0.54 -7.74 -11.30
CA THR A 229 0.61 -8.41 -11.92
C THR A 229 1.92 -7.91 -11.36
N PHE A 230 2.05 -6.59 -11.22
CA PHE A 230 3.18 -5.94 -10.59
C PHE A 230 3.41 -6.45 -9.16
N LEU A 231 2.35 -6.51 -8.34
CA LEU A 231 2.43 -6.93 -6.93
C LEU A 231 2.70 -8.43 -6.76
N VAL A 232 2.37 -9.28 -7.74
CA VAL A 232 2.74 -10.71 -7.68
C VAL A 232 4.25 -10.91 -7.60
N SER A 233 5.06 -9.96 -8.10
CA SER A 233 6.52 -10.01 -7.98
C SER A 233 7.05 -9.70 -6.58
N GLU A 234 6.23 -9.20 -5.66
CA GLU A 234 6.62 -8.84 -4.29
C GLU A 234 6.97 -10.08 -3.46
N PRO A 235 8.24 -10.34 -3.09
CA PRO A 235 8.63 -11.60 -2.46
C PRO A 235 8.02 -11.80 -1.07
N ASN A 236 7.80 -10.73 -0.31
CA ASN A 236 7.25 -10.82 1.04
C ASN A 236 5.72 -11.05 0.98
N ILE A 237 5.26 -12.22 1.42
CA ILE A 237 3.85 -12.62 1.33
C ILE A 237 2.92 -11.67 2.10
N ALA A 238 3.30 -11.26 3.30
CA ALA A 238 2.49 -10.36 4.11
C ALA A 238 2.36 -8.99 3.44
N SER A 239 3.46 -8.46 2.91
CA SER A 239 3.50 -7.20 2.16
C SER A 239 2.69 -7.31 0.87
N ARG A 240 2.91 -8.36 0.08
CA ARG A 240 2.15 -8.66 -1.15
C ARG A 240 0.65 -8.68 -0.87
N THR A 241 0.24 -9.44 0.15
CA THR A 241 -1.16 -9.55 0.55
C THR A 241 -1.72 -8.20 0.94
N TYR A 242 -1.03 -7.45 1.80
CA TYR A 242 -1.43 -6.12 2.21
C TYR A 242 -1.62 -5.16 1.01
N LEU A 243 -0.66 -5.12 0.09
CA LEU A 243 -0.70 -4.23 -1.07
C LEU A 243 -1.80 -4.62 -2.06
N LEU A 244 -2.03 -5.93 -2.29
CA LEU A 244 -3.13 -6.40 -3.12
C LEU A 244 -4.49 -6.01 -2.51
N HIS A 245 -4.64 -6.16 -1.19
CA HIS A 245 -5.83 -5.70 -0.46
C HIS A 245 -6.00 -4.19 -0.54
N LEU A 246 -4.92 -3.41 -0.43
CA LEU A 246 -4.93 -1.95 -0.53
C LEU A 246 -5.43 -1.49 -1.92
N VAL A 247 -4.82 -1.99 -3.00
CA VAL A 247 -5.18 -1.63 -4.38
C VAL A 247 -6.63 -1.99 -4.69
N SER A 248 -7.03 -3.24 -4.39
CA SER A 248 -8.39 -3.72 -4.63
C SER A 248 -9.41 -2.94 -3.81
N ARG A 249 -9.15 -2.73 -2.51
CA ARG A 249 -9.99 -1.92 -1.64
C ARG A 249 -10.25 -0.55 -2.25
N HIS A 250 -9.21 0.24 -2.49
CA HIS A 250 -9.40 1.63 -2.91
C HIS A 250 -10.00 1.76 -4.31
N THR A 251 -9.78 0.79 -5.20
CA THR A 251 -10.49 0.69 -6.47
C THR A 251 -11.98 0.42 -6.26
N PHE A 252 -12.34 -0.51 -5.37
CA PHE A 252 -13.74 -0.84 -5.08
C PHE A 252 -14.46 0.25 -4.29
N GLU A 253 -13.77 0.94 -3.37
CA GLU A 253 -14.36 2.07 -2.64
C GLU A 253 -14.69 3.21 -3.61
N ALA A 254 -13.77 3.56 -4.51
CA ALA A 254 -14.03 4.54 -5.56
C ALA A 254 -15.23 4.14 -6.43
N TRP A 255 -15.30 2.89 -6.86
CA TRP A 255 -16.43 2.41 -7.64
C TRP A 255 -17.77 2.46 -6.86
N ILE A 256 -17.77 2.11 -5.57
CA ILE A 256 -18.98 2.21 -4.74
C ILE A 256 -19.46 3.66 -4.62
N GLU A 257 -18.54 4.62 -4.45
CA GLU A 257 -18.87 6.05 -4.41
C GLU A 257 -19.51 6.51 -5.73
N GLU A 258 -18.94 6.10 -6.87
CA GLU A 258 -19.51 6.43 -8.18
C GLU A 258 -20.87 5.76 -8.40
N LEU A 259 -21.08 4.53 -7.92
CA LEU A 259 -22.39 3.88 -7.95
C LEU A 259 -23.42 4.60 -7.07
N ALA A 260 -23.00 5.18 -5.94
CA ALA A 260 -23.87 5.93 -5.04
C ALA A 260 -24.34 7.26 -5.66
N SER A 261 -23.58 7.82 -6.60
CA SER A 261 -23.99 9.02 -7.35
C SER A 261 -25.18 8.77 -8.29
N ILE A 262 -25.43 7.51 -8.66
CA ILE A 262 -26.49 7.12 -9.59
C ILE A 262 -27.81 7.04 -8.83
N THR A 263 -28.78 7.87 -9.21
CA THR A 263 -30.08 7.96 -8.52
C THR A 263 -31.14 6.99 -9.04
N LYS A 264 -31.01 6.54 -10.30
CA LYS A 264 -31.98 5.66 -10.97
C LYS A 264 -31.26 4.65 -11.85
N VAL A 265 -31.60 3.37 -11.69
CA VAL A 265 -31.05 2.26 -12.49
C VAL A 265 -32.23 1.45 -13.04
N SER A 266 -32.20 1.09 -14.32
CA SER A 266 -33.21 0.20 -14.93
C SER A 266 -32.95 -1.27 -14.57
N GLU A 267 -33.94 -2.15 -14.81
CA GLU A 267 -33.76 -3.61 -14.61
C GLU A 267 -32.57 -4.14 -15.41
N ALA A 268 -32.45 -3.73 -16.67
CA ALA A 268 -31.32 -4.10 -17.53
C ALA A 268 -29.98 -3.55 -16.98
N GLY A 269 -29.98 -2.31 -16.46
CA GLY A 269 -28.80 -1.73 -15.80
C GLY A 269 -28.39 -2.51 -14.56
N SER A 270 -29.34 -2.92 -13.72
CA SER A 270 -29.04 -3.74 -12.53
C SER A 270 -28.49 -5.13 -12.88
N VAL A 271 -28.96 -5.73 -13.99
CA VAL A 271 -28.38 -6.97 -14.50
C VAL A 271 -26.94 -6.75 -15.00
N GLN A 272 -26.70 -5.66 -15.73
CA GLN A 272 -25.37 -5.30 -16.23
C GLN A 272 -24.37 -5.05 -15.09
N LEU A 273 -24.74 -4.24 -14.09
CA LEU A 273 -23.89 -3.95 -12.93
C LEU A 273 -23.49 -5.22 -12.16
N ARG A 274 -24.38 -6.21 -12.07
CA ARG A 274 -24.04 -7.51 -11.47
C ARG A 274 -23.04 -8.27 -12.31
N LYS A 275 -23.20 -8.28 -13.64
CA LYS A 275 -22.23 -8.89 -14.54
C LYS A 275 -20.84 -8.24 -14.40
N ASP A 276 -20.81 -6.93 -14.21
CA ASP A 276 -19.58 -6.17 -14.00
C ASP A 276 -18.89 -6.57 -12.68
N VAL A 277 -19.65 -6.65 -11.57
CA VAL A 277 -19.11 -7.11 -10.28
C VAL A 277 -18.66 -8.57 -10.33
N GLU A 278 -19.40 -9.45 -10.99
CA GLU A 278 -19.00 -10.86 -11.18
C GLU A 278 -17.70 -10.98 -11.99
N THR A 279 -17.48 -10.10 -12.97
CA THR A 279 -16.20 -10.08 -13.72
C THR A 279 -15.02 -9.77 -12.81
N VAL A 280 -15.19 -8.83 -11.88
CA VAL A 280 -14.14 -8.49 -10.90
C VAL A 280 -13.96 -9.58 -9.83
N LYS A 281 -15.03 -10.22 -9.38
CA LYS A 281 -14.96 -11.40 -8.49
C LYS A 281 -14.18 -12.55 -9.12
N LEU A 282 -14.36 -12.79 -10.42
CA LEU A 282 -13.60 -13.77 -11.18
C LEU A 282 -12.10 -13.42 -11.16
N TRP A 283 -11.75 -12.17 -11.45
CA TRP A 283 -10.36 -11.72 -11.34
C TRP A 283 -9.77 -11.90 -9.93
N CYS A 284 -10.52 -11.54 -8.88
CA CYS A 284 -10.10 -11.81 -7.49
C CYS A 284 -9.86 -13.32 -7.26
N GLY A 285 -10.74 -14.17 -7.80
CA GLY A 285 -10.61 -15.63 -7.73
C GLY A 285 -9.38 -16.15 -8.47
N ASP A 286 -9.05 -15.57 -9.62
CA ASP A 286 -7.85 -15.90 -10.40
C ASP A 286 -6.56 -15.48 -9.70
N VAL A 287 -6.58 -14.38 -8.95
CA VAL A 287 -5.45 -13.97 -8.11
C VAL A 287 -5.33 -14.90 -6.89
N ASP A 288 -6.45 -15.22 -6.25
CA ASP A 288 -6.49 -16.11 -5.09
C ASP A 288 -6.05 -17.54 -5.44
N SER A 289 -6.42 -18.05 -6.62
CA SER A 289 -6.02 -19.39 -7.08
C SER A 289 -4.51 -19.49 -7.31
N ARG A 290 -3.89 -18.43 -7.85
CA ARG A 290 -2.43 -18.32 -8.00
C ARG A 290 -1.67 -18.31 -6.67
N HIS A 291 -2.34 -17.97 -5.57
CA HIS A 291 -1.75 -17.94 -4.22
C HIS A 291 -2.31 -19.03 -3.30
N ARG A 292 -2.99 -20.05 -3.85
CA ARG A 292 -3.66 -21.09 -3.05
C ARG A 292 -2.74 -21.81 -2.07
N GLU A 293 -1.49 -22.03 -2.46
CA GLU A 293 -0.47 -22.76 -1.69
C GLU A 293 0.40 -21.84 -0.83
N VAL A 294 0.18 -20.52 -0.88
CA VAL A 294 1.02 -19.53 -0.20
C VAL A 294 0.52 -19.33 1.24
N HIS A 295 1.25 -19.88 2.21
CA HIS A 295 0.95 -19.70 3.64
C HIS A 295 0.95 -18.22 4.03
N GLY A 296 -0.10 -17.79 4.74
CA GLY A 296 -0.25 -16.40 5.20
C GLY A 296 -0.91 -15.46 4.18
N TYR A 297 -1.24 -15.95 2.97
CA TYR A 297 -2.01 -15.17 2.00
C TYR A 297 -3.48 -15.02 2.43
N SER A 298 -3.97 -13.79 2.45
CA SER A 298 -5.38 -13.46 2.70
C SER A 298 -6.13 -13.29 1.38
N ARG A 299 -7.19 -14.07 1.20
CA ARG A 299 -7.97 -14.10 -0.05
C ARG A 299 -8.66 -12.77 -0.33
N LEU A 300 -8.52 -12.28 -1.56
CA LEU A 300 -9.18 -11.07 -2.05
C LEU A 300 -10.70 -11.24 -2.11
N GLN A 301 -11.19 -12.45 -2.41
CA GLN A 301 -12.63 -12.73 -2.41
C GLN A 301 -13.29 -12.53 -1.04
N ASN A 302 -12.52 -12.58 0.05
CA ASN A 302 -13.02 -12.40 1.41
C ASN A 302 -12.99 -10.93 1.89
N THR A 303 -12.58 -10.00 1.04
CA THR A 303 -12.52 -8.57 1.39
C THR A 303 -13.91 -8.00 1.69
N SER A 304 -14.02 -7.24 2.78
CA SER A 304 -15.27 -6.60 3.18
C SER A 304 -15.76 -5.57 2.15
N THR A 305 -14.84 -4.92 1.44
CA THR A 305 -15.16 -3.95 0.38
C THR A 305 -15.73 -4.60 -0.87
N LEU A 306 -15.24 -5.77 -1.28
CA LEU A 306 -15.85 -6.54 -2.36
C LEU A 306 -17.27 -7.01 -1.99
N GLN A 307 -17.46 -7.48 -0.75
CA GLN A 307 -18.79 -7.82 -0.25
C GLN A 307 -19.72 -6.60 -0.20
N ARG A 308 -19.21 -5.43 0.17
CA ARG A 308 -19.96 -4.18 0.17
C ARG A 308 -20.37 -3.78 -1.25
N LEU A 309 -19.45 -3.85 -2.21
CA LEU A 309 -19.73 -3.61 -3.63
C LEU A 309 -20.85 -4.51 -4.15
N ASP A 310 -20.77 -5.81 -3.85
CA ASP A 310 -21.78 -6.79 -4.24
C ASP A 310 -23.15 -6.48 -3.64
N ARG A 311 -23.20 -6.12 -2.35
CA ARG A 311 -24.44 -5.71 -1.68
C ARG A 311 -25.02 -4.42 -2.26
N THR A 312 -24.18 -3.43 -2.55
CA THR A 312 -24.62 -2.16 -3.17
C THR A 312 -25.34 -2.43 -4.49
N VAL A 313 -24.76 -3.28 -5.34
CA VAL A 313 -25.39 -3.64 -6.62
C VAL A 313 -26.65 -4.50 -6.42
N ALA A 314 -26.65 -5.42 -5.45
CA ALA A 314 -27.82 -6.25 -5.14
C ALA A 314 -29.01 -5.45 -4.58
N ALA A 315 -28.77 -4.35 -3.86
CA ALA A 315 -29.82 -3.54 -3.24
C ALA A 315 -30.79 -2.94 -4.26
N TRP A 316 -30.32 -2.62 -5.47
CA TRP A 316 -31.13 -2.07 -6.56
C TRP A 316 -32.29 -2.98 -6.98
N ARG A 317 -32.16 -4.30 -6.79
CA ARG A 317 -33.23 -5.28 -7.01
C ARG A 317 -34.40 -5.11 -6.03
N GLN A 318 -34.12 -4.74 -4.78
CA GLN A 318 -35.12 -4.68 -3.71
C GLN A 318 -36.00 -3.44 -3.80
N THR A 319 -35.42 -2.30 -4.19
CA THR A 319 -36.16 -1.06 -4.51
C THR A 319 -37.20 -1.27 -5.61
N GLU A 320 -36.94 -2.17 -6.55
CA GLU A 320 -37.85 -2.47 -7.66
C GLU A 320 -38.97 -3.44 -7.27
N MET A 321 -38.67 -4.51 -6.54
CA MET A 321 -39.70 -5.44 -6.03
C MET A 321 -40.71 -4.73 -5.12
N ARG A 322 -40.28 -3.74 -4.33
CA ARG A 322 -41.20 -2.88 -3.54
C ARG A 322 -42.09 -2.00 -4.42
N LYS A 323 -41.57 -1.44 -5.51
CA LYS A 323 -42.38 -0.64 -6.45
C LYS A 323 -43.37 -1.49 -7.26
N ARG A 324 -42.99 -2.71 -7.67
CA ARG A 324 -43.88 -3.65 -8.38
C ARG A 324 -45.02 -4.19 -7.50
N ARG A 325 -44.84 -4.22 -6.17
CA ARG A 325 -45.91 -4.53 -5.19
C ARG A 325 -46.88 -3.36 -4.90
N SER A 326 -46.74 -2.19 -5.54
CA SER A 326 -47.28 -0.93 -4.97
C SER A 326 -48.45 -0.27 -5.71
N SER A 327 -49.24 -0.96 -6.53
CA SER A 327 -50.54 -0.39 -6.94
C SER A 327 -51.65 -1.42 -7.08
N PHE A 328 -51.35 -2.61 -7.58
CA PHE A 328 -52.36 -3.66 -7.71
C PHE A 328 -52.63 -4.37 -6.38
N ASP A 329 -51.58 -4.76 -5.63
CA ASP A 329 -51.75 -5.42 -4.33
C ASP A 329 -52.35 -4.51 -3.26
N MET A 330 -52.02 -3.20 -3.27
CA MET A 330 -52.58 -2.23 -2.32
C MET A 330 -54.10 -1.99 -2.55
N VAL A 331 -54.55 -2.08 -3.81
CA VAL A 331 -55.98 -2.02 -4.17
C VAL A 331 -56.68 -3.33 -3.82
N MET A 332 -56.03 -4.48 -4.00
CA MET A 332 -56.58 -5.78 -3.61
C MET A 332 -56.69 -5.92 -2.09
N ASP A 333 -55.70 -5.48 -1.33
CA ASP A 333 -55.75 -5.45 0.15
C ASP A 333 -56.82 -4.48 0.66
N SER A 334 -56.97 -3.31 0.02
CA SER A 334 -58.07 -2.39 0.35
C SER A 334 -59.44 -2.98 0.03
N SER A 335 -59.57 -3.71 -1.08
CA SER A 335 -60.82 -4.37 -1.49
C SER A 335 -61.22 -5.54 -0.58
N LEU A 336 -60.24 -6.30 -0.09
CA LEU A 336 -60.41 -7.38 0.89
C LEU A 336 -60.81 -6.83 2.27
N ILE A 337 -60.29 -5.67 2.66
CA ILE A 337 -60.66 -5.00 3.92
C ILE A 337 -62.08 -4.41 3.84
N THR A 338 -62.49 -3.83 2.71
CA THR A 338 -63.85 -3.32 2.53
C THR A 338 -64.91 -4.43 2.41
N THR A 339 -64.57 -5.56 1.78
CA THR A 339 -65.49 -6.71 1.70
C THR A 339 -65.60 -7.45 3.03
N SER A 340 -64.51 -7.55 3.80
CA SER A 340 -64.52 -8.10 5.16
C SER A 340 -65.36 -7.25 6.13
N ARG A 341 -65.30 -5.91 6.05
CA ARG A 341 -66.17 -5.02 6.85
C ARG A 341 -67.65 -5.15 6.51
N HIS A 342 -68.00 -5.25 5.22
CA HIS A 342 -69.41 -5.43 4.82
C HIS A 342 -70.00 -6.79 5.20
N LEU A 343 -69.17 -7.83 5.33
CA LEU A 343 -69.59 -9.15 5.85
C LEU A 343 -69.77 -9.14 7.37
N ALA A 344 -68.91 -8.42 8.11
CA ALA A 344 -69.03 -8.28 9.56
C ALA A 344 -70.29 -7.48 9.97
N ASP A 345 -70.62 -6.40 9.25
CA ASP A 345 -71.82 -5.59 9.53
C ASP A 345 -73.13 -6.30 9.16
N ARG A 346 -73.11 -7.27 8.24
CA ARG A 346 -74.27 -8.10 7.92
C ARG A 346 -74.52 -9.23 8.93
N MET A 347 -73.49 -9.73 9.60
CA MET A 347 -73.64 -10.77 10.63
C MET A 347 -74.11 -10.20 11.99
N THR A 348 -73.86 -8.92 12.27
CA THR A 348 -74.34 -8.27 13.50
C THR A 348 -75.79 -7.81 13.45
N MET A 349 -76.38 -7.67 12.25
CA MET A 349 -77.79 -7.29 12.05
C MET A 349 -78.78 -8.46 12.07
N ASN A 350 -78.32 -9.72 12.00
CA ASN A 350 -79.19 -10.90 11.98
C ASN A 350 -79.38 -11.59 13.35
N ASN A 351 -78.87 -10.99 14.44
CA ASN A 351 -79.02 -11.49 15.81
C ASN A 351 -79.76 -10.48 16.72
N LYS A 352 -80.95 -10.05 16.29
CA LYS A 352 -81.96 -9.46 17.17
C LYS A 352 -83.34 -10.00 16.82
#